data_AF-A0A4R7UPG7-F1
#
_entry.id   AF-A0A4R7UPG7-F1
#
_cell.length_a   1.000
_cell.length_b   1.000
_cell.length_c   1.000
_cell.angle_alpha   90.00
_cell.angle_beta   90.00
_cell.angle_gamma   90.00
#
_symmetry.space_group_name_H-M   'P 1'
#
loop_
_entity.id
_entity.type
_entity.pdbx_description
1 polymer ?
#
loop_
_entity_poly.entity_id
_entity_poly.type
_entity_poly.pdbx_seq_one_letter_code
_entity_poly.pdbx_strand_id
1 'polypeptide(L)'
;MEQDGSDREGARDRRVLLRRLGWTVLAVGVAATAVLVSPLVVPFPPPTPVTPPPSSTTPPSVVTTPVLVMPPVVTLSAAASPGTPPAAEPPPRAPVTSSPPPAFQSITVHAADPANLRTGARVIECASCRGGSRVGYIGGPNLLAVRVAAVPTAGTRTLTIVYETEEPRTLKVAVNDGTTQTRQLAGAASLLIPATTTLEVFVPAGDSWIRFFNDTGSAPDINEIVLS
;
A
#
# COMPACT_ATOMS: atom_id res chain seq x y z
N MET A 1 28.66 33.11 -49.73
CA MET A 1 28.26 32.62 -48.41
C MET A 1 26.73 32.66 -48.38
N GLU A 2 26.06 31.79 -49.16
CA GLU A 2 24.60 31.98 -49.39
C GLU A 2 23.83 30.71 -49.81
N GLN A 3 24.43 29.52 -49.66
CA GLN A 3 23.76 28.25 -50.03
C GLN A 3 23.24 27.43 -48.84
N ASP A 4 23.47 27.85 -47.59
CA ASP A 4 23.10 27.06 -46.38
C ASP A 4 21.68 27.35 -45.83
N GLY A 5 20.96 28.31 -46.42
CA GLY A 5 19.61 28.71 -45.98
C GLY A 5 18.46 27.96 -46.64
N SER A 6 18.61 27.60 -47.92
CA SER A 6 17.51 27.00 -48.72
C SER A 6 17.23 25.54 -48.33
N ASP A 7 18.26 24.79 -47.93
CA ASP A 7 18.13 23.37 -47.56
C ASP A 7 17.46 23.15 -46.20
N ARG A 8 17.56 24.11 -45.26
CA ARG A 8 16.89 24.00 -43.95
C ARG A 8 15.40 24.32 -44.01
N GLU A 9 14.98 25.19 -44.93
CA GLU A 9 13.57 25.58 -45.11
C GLU A 9 12.77 24.43 -45.75
N GLY A 10 13.31 23.78 -46.79
CA GLY A 10 12.65 22.67 -47.49
C GLY A 10 12.48 21.39 -46.64
N ALA A 11 13.36 21.16 -45.67
CA ALA A 11 13.31 19.98 -44.81
C ALA A 11 12.30 20.09 -43.66
N ARG A 12 11.91 21.31 -43.26
CA ARG A 12 10.83 21.56 -42.29
C ARG A 12 9.46 21.44 -42.93
N ASP A 13 9.29 21.99 -44.13
CA ASP A 13 8.01 22.00 -44.83
C ASP A 13 7.54 20.59 -45.25
N ARG A 14 8.51 19.75 -45.66
CA ARG A 14 8.26 18.35 -46.02
C ARG A 14 7.82 17.47 -44.84
N ARG A 15 8.24 17.79 -43.61
CA ARG A 15 7.79 17.08 -42.39
C ARG A 15 6.39 17.48 -41.93
N VAL A 16 5.97 18.72 -42.21
CA VAL A 16 4.61 19.19 -41.90
C VAL A 16 3.60 18.63 -42.90
N LEU A 17 3.98 18.54 -44.19
CA LEU A 17 3.14 17.90 -45.22
C LEU A 17 2.96 16.39 -45.00
N LEU A 18 4.02 15.67 -44.60
CA LEU A 18 3.94 14.23 -44.30
C LEU A 18 3.13 13.93 -43.02
N ARG A 19 3.03 14.88 -42.07
CA ARG A 19 2.15 14.76 -40.89
C ARG A 19 0.68 15.03 -41.19
N ARG A 20 0.33 15.70 -42.30
CA ARG A 20 -1.08 15.95 -42.69
C ARG A 20 -1.64 14.95 -43.71
N LEU A 21 -0.79 14.20 -44.44
CA LEU A 21 -1.26 13.13 -45.34
C LEU A 21 -1.42 11.75 -44.67
N GLY A 22 -0.96 11.57 -43.42
CA GLY A 22 -1.10 10.30 -42.68
C GLY A 22 -2.48 10.06 -42.04
N TRP A 23 -3.47 10.92 -42.28
CA TRP A 23 -4.81 10.85 -41.67
C TRP A 23 -5.95 10.61 -42.66
N THR A 24 -5.69 10.34 -43.93
CA THR A 24 -6.75 10.20 -44.95
C THR A 24 -6.78 8.88 -45.73
N VAL A 25 -6.18 7.79 -45.23
CA VAL A 25 -6.49 6.45 -45.76
C VAL A 25 -6.48 5.39 -44.67
N LEU A 26 -7.58 5.28 -43.92
CA LEU A 26 -7.98 4.04 -43.26
C LEU A 26 -9.50 4.01 -43.10
N ALA A 27 -10.20 4.03 -44.23
CA ALA A 27 -11.64 3.82 -44.31
C ALA A 27 -11.93 2.81 -45.42
N VAL A 28 -11.59 1.54 -45.19
CA VAL A 28 -12.13 0.41 -45.98
C VAL A 28 -12.31 -0.80 -45.06
N GLY A 29 -13.58 -1.13 -44.78
CA GLY A 29 -14.03 -2.52 -44.59
C GLY A 29 -14.09 -3.10 -43.19
N VAL A 30 -14.96 -2.59 -42.30
CA VAL A 30 -15.52 -3.43 -41.21
C VAL A 30 -16.87 -3.94 -41.67
N ALA A 31 -16.90 -5.15 -42.22
CA ALA A 31 -18.13 -5.89 -42.45
C ALA A 31 -18.70 -6.29 -41.09
N ALA A 32 -19.77 -5.63 -40.67
CA ALA A 32 -20.53 -5.98 -39.47
C ALA A 32 -21.21 -7.34 -39.69
N THR A 33 -20.60 -8.41 -39.19
CA THR A 33 -21.31 -9.67 -38.92
C THR A 33 -22.02 -9.51 -37.59
N ALA A 34 -23.29 -9.10 -37.64
CA ALA A 34 -24.16 -9.12 -36.48
C ALA A 34 -24.49 -10.59 -36.13
N VAL A 35 -23.66 -11.21 -35.29
CA VAL A 35 -24.05 -12.44 -34.60
C VAL A 35 -25.10 -12.02 -33.57
N LEU A 36 -26.36 -12.34 -33.85
CA LEU A 36 -27.47 -12.29 -32.91
C LEU A 36 -27.17 -13.23 -31.74
N VAL A 37 -26.50 -12.72 -30.70
CA VAL A 37 -26.47 -13.39 -29.40
C VAL A 37 -27.80 -13.09 -28.74
N SER A 38 -28.71 -14.07 -28.72
CA SER A 38 -29.94 -14.01 -27.95
C SER A 38 -29.59 -13.70 -26.48
N PRO A 39 -30.20 -12.70 -25.84
CA PRO A 39 -30.01 -12.52 -24.41
C PRO A 39 -30.65 -13.71 -23.70
N LEU A 40 -29.81 -14.57 -23.09
CA LEU A 40 -30.28 -15.53 -22.10
C LEU A 40 -30.81 -14.70 -20.93
N VAL A 41 -32.14 -14.50 -20.89
CA VAL A 41 -32.82 -13.98 -19.70
C VAL A 41 -32.70 -15.05 -18.63
N VAL A 42 -31.69 -14.91 -17.77
CA VAL A 42 -31.56 -15.76 -16.58
C VAL A 42 -32.62 -15.27 -15.60
N PRO A 43 -33.61 -16.10 -15.19
CA PRO A 43 -34.58 -15.70 -14.20
C PRO A 43 -33.85 -15.42 -12.88
N PHE A 44 -33.96 -14.19 -12.38
CA PHE A 44 -33.52 -13.83 -11.04
C PHE A 44 -34.23 -14.73 -10.02
N PRO A 45 -33.53 -15.46 -9.14
CA PRO A 45 -34.18 -16.13 -8.03
C PRO A 45 -34.84 -15.06 -7.13
N PRO A 46 -36.04 -15.33 -6.59
CA PRO A 46 -36.70 -14.41 -5.66
C PRO A 46 -35.81 -14.19 -4.43
N PRO A 47 -35.84 -12.99 -3.81
CA PRO A 47 -35.10 -12.75 -2.58
C PRO A 47 -35.59 -13.72 -1.50
N THR A 48 -34.69 -14.53 -0.97
CA THR A 48 -34.97 -15.37 0.21
C THR A 48 -35.33 -14.46 1.39
N PRO A 49 -36.38 -14.77 2.17
CA PRO A 49 -36.68 -14.03 3.38
C PRO A 49 -35.49 -14.12 4.34
N VAL A 50 -34.85 -12.98 4.60
CA VAL A 50 -33.82 -12.86 5.62
C VAL A 50 -34.53 -13.01 6.97
N THR A 51 -34.36 -14.17 7.59
CA THR A 51 -34.78 -14.37 8.97
C THR A 51 -33.85 -13.54 9.85
N PRO A 52 -34.34 -12.56 10.65
CA PRO A 52 -33.49 -11.84 11.58
C PRO A 52 -32.91 -12.84 12.60
N PRO A 53 -31.61 -12.75 12.95
CA PRO A 53 -31.07 -13.56 14.04
C PRO A 53 -31.81 -13.25 15.35
N PRO A 54 -32.03 -14.24 16.22
CA PRO A 54 -32.66 -13.99 17.51
C PRO A 54 -31.83 -13.00 18.30
N SER A 55 -32.50 -11.97 18.83
CA SER A 55 -31.90 -10.99 19.72
C SER A 55 -31.23 -11.70 20.89
N SER A 56 -29.90 -11.65 20.95
CA SER A 56 -29.14 -12.03 22.13
C SER A 56 -29.38 -10.98 23.20
N THR A 57 -30.35 -11.25 24.08
CA THR A 57 -30.48 -10.59 25.37
C THR A 57 -29.24 -10.89 26.20
N THR A 58 -28.29 -9.95 26.23
CA THR A 58 -27.19 -9.97 27.19
C THR A 58 -27.75 -9.65 28.58
N PRO A 59 -27.45 -10.48 29.62
CA PRO A 59 -27.82 -10.15 30.99
C PRO A 59 -27.06 -8.91 31.49
N PRO A 60 -27.60 -8.15 32.46
CA PRO A 60 -26.91 -6.98 32.99
C PRO A 60 -25.64 -7.41 33.72
N SER A 61 -24.50 -6.81 33.33
CA SER A 61 -23.25 -6.88 34.08
C SER A 61 -23.47 -6.28 35.47
N VAL A 62 -23.35 -7.12 36.50
CA VAL A 62 -23.30 -6.68 37.89
C VAL A 62 -22.05 -5.84 38.08
N VAL A 63 -22.22 -4.53 38.26
CA VAL A 63 -21.16 -3.62 38.67
C VAL A 63 -20.91 -3.85 40.16
N THR A 64 -19.98 -4.74 40.48
CA THR A 64 -19.44 -4.86 41.83
C THR A 64 -18.28 -3.88 41.96
N THR A 65 -18.52 -2.76 42.64
CA THR A 65 -17.51 -1.82 43.12
C THR A 65 -16.61 -2.51 44.14
N PRO A 66 -15.27 -2.48 44.01
CA PRO A 66 -14.40 -2.84 45.12
C PRO A 66 -14.37 -1.68 46.11
N VAL A 67 -14.86 -1.93 47.33
CA VAL A 67 -14.64 -1.08 48.51
C VAL A 67 -13.14 -1.09 48.83
N LEU A 68 -12.53 0.09 48.81
CA LEU A 68 -11.14 0.30 49.23
C LEU A 68 -11.05 0.15 50.75
N VAL A 69 -10.73 -1.04 51.24
CA VAL A 69 -10.34 -1.23 52.65
C VAL A 69 -8.84 -0.96 52.76
N MET A 70 -8.50 0.21 53.31
CA MET A 70 -7.12 0.54 53.69
C MET A 70 -6.65 -0.42 54.80
N PRO A 71 -5.49 -1.09 54.66
CA PRO A 71 -4.89 -1.81 55.78
C PRO A 71 -4.33 -0.82 56.83
N PRO A 72 -4.27 -1.20 58.11
CA PRO A 72 -3.65 -0.37 59.14
C PRO A 72 -2.14 -0.25 58.89
N VAL A 73 -1.64 0.97 59.00
CA VAL A 73 -0.21 1.28 58.99
C VAL A 73 0.42 0.65 60.23
N VAL A 74 1.19 -0.42 60.05
CA VAL A 74 2.00 -1.00 61.12
C VAL A 74 3.32 -0.23 61.16
N THR A 75 3.46 0.66 62.14
CA THR A 75 4.71 1.33 62.48
C THR A 75 5.66 0.31 63.11
N LEU A 76 6.56 -0.25 62.30
CA LEU A 76 7.69 -1.05 62.79
C LEU A 76 8.80 -0.10 63.26
N SER A 77 8.92 0.00 64.58
CA SER A 77 10.00 0.70 65.28
C SER A 77 11.35 0.07 64.93
N ALA A 78 12.25 0.84 64.34
CA ALA A 78 13.60 0.42 64.01
C ALA A 78 14.43 0.27 65.30
N ALA A 79 14.78 -0.97 65.62
CA ALA A 79 15.83 -1.26 66.59
C ALA A 79 17.19 -0.98 65.94
N ALA A 80 18.01 -0.17 66.62
CA ALA A 80 19.37 0.13 66.21
C ALA A 80 20.24 -1.14 66.23
N SER A 81 20.80 -1.51 65.07
CA SER A 81 21.90 -2.48 64.99
C SER A 81 23.25 -1.76 65.00
N PRO A 82 24.24 -2.22 65.78
CA PRO A 82 25.56 -1.63 65.83
C PRO A 82 26.46 -2.08 64.67
N GLY A 83 27.14 -1.11 64.06
CA GLY A 83 28.49 -1.22 63.49
C GLY A 83 28.72 -2.22 62.35
N THR A 84 28.33 -1.86 61.13
CA THR A 84 28.88 -2.50 59.91
C THR A 84 30.29 -1.95 59.64
N PRO A 85 31.33 -2.80 59.47
CA PRO A 85 32.67 -2.35 59.06
C PRO A 85 32.63 -1.69 57.67
N PRO A 86 33.59 -0.80 57.35
CA PRO A 86 33.56 -0.02 56.11
C PRO A 86 33.50 -0.93 54.90
N ALA A 87 32.47 -0.72 54.08
CA ALA A 87 32.29 -1.40 52.80
C ALA A 87 33.55 -1.17 51.95
N ALA A 88 34.20 -2.27 51.56
CA ALA A 88 35.21 -2.23 50.52
C ALA A 88 34.58 -1.59 49.27
N GLU A 89 35.24 -0.55 48.77
CA GLU A 89 34.83 0.17 47.58
C GLU A 89 34.66 -0.82 46.41
N PRO A 90 33.49 -0.87 45.74
CA PRO A 90 33.32 -1.70 44.57
C PRO A 90 34.32 -1.25 43.49
N PRO A 91 34.99 -2.16 42.79
CA PRO A 91 35.92 -1.78 41.74
C PRO A 91 35.21 -0.92 40.68
N PRO A 92 35.92 0.04 40.04
CA PRO A 92 35.33 0.91 39.03
C PRO A 92 34.66 0.06 37.96
N ARG A 93 33.35 0.24 37.80
CA ARG A 93 32.55 -0.46 36.81
C ARG A 93 33.08 -0.10 35.43
N ALA A 94 33.61 -1.09 34.70
CA ALA A 94 34.02 -0.90 33.32
C ALA A 94 32.87 -0.25 32.52
N PRO A 95 33.16 0.70 31.61
CA PRO A 95 32.12 1.31 30.80
C PRO A 95 31.42 0.21 29.99
N VAL A 96 30.12 0.07 30.20
CA VAL A 96 29.29 -0.80 29.35
C VAL A 96 29.17 -0.12 27.99
N THR A 97 29.95 -0.60 27.02
CA THR A 97 29.76 -0.24 25.62
C THR A 97 28.46 -0.90 25.14
N SER A 98 27.34 -0.18 25.23
CA SER A 98 26.07 -0.62 24.65
C SER A 98 26.20 -0.58 23.13
N SER A 99 26.23 -1.75 22.48
CA SER A 99 26.10 -1.83 21.03
C SER A 99 24.77 -1.20 20.58
N PRO A 100 24.75 -0.32 19.57
CA PRO A 100 23.51 0.24 19.07
C PRO A 100 22.57 -0.87 18.57
N PRO A 101 21.24 -0.76 18.81
CA PRO A 101 20.28 -1.74 18.31
C PRO A 101 20.40 -1.90 16.78
N PRO A 102 20.22 -3.12 16.25
CA PRO A 102 20.27 -3.34 14.81
C PRO A 102 19.20 -2.51 14.10
N ALA A 103 19.62 -1.80 13.05
CA ALA A 103 18.71 -1.02 12.21
C ALA A 103 17.80 -1.94 11.39
N PHE A 104 16.57 -1.49 11.14
CA PHE A 104 15.65 -2.19 10.25
C PHE A 104 16.22 -2.22 8.83
N GLN A 105 16.28 -3.42 8.25
CA GLN A 105 16.67 -3.60 6.85
C GLN A 105 15.43 -3.40 5.98
N SER A 106 15.58 -2.68 4.88
CA SER A 106 14.45 -2.42 4.01
C SER A 106 13.94 -3.72 3.36
N ILE A 107 12.62 -3.82 3.22
CA ILE A 107 11.95 -4.92 2.54
C ILE A 107 11.38 -4.37 1.25
N THR A 108 11.83 -4.90 0.12
CA THR A 108 11.36 -4.50 -1.21
C THR A 108 10.52 -5.63 -1.80
N VAL A 109 9.32 -5.30 -2.27
CA VAL A 109 8.40 -6.28 -2.86
C VAL A 109 7.86 -5.75 -4.18
N HIS A 110 8.04 -6.53 -5.24
CA HIS A 110 7.44 -6.23 -6.53
C HIS A 110 5.93 -6.45 -6.48
N ALA A 111 5.15 -5.54 -7.07
CA ALA A 111 3.70 -5.67 -7.10
C ALA A 111 3.23 -6.94 -7.83
N ALA A 112 3.95 -7.33 -8.88
CA ALA A 112 3.67 -8.51 -9.68
C ALA A 112 4.14 -9.84 -9.05
N ASP A 113 4.74 -9.81 -7.85
CA ASP A 113 5.18 -11.02 -7.16
C ASP A 113 4.03 -12.04 -7.05
N PRO A 114 4.23 -13.33 -7.43
CA PRO A 114 3.20 -14.35 -7.37
C PRO A 114 2.66 -14.62 -5.96
N ALA A 115 3.40 -14.28 -4.90
CA ALA A 115 2.94 -14.38 -3.52
C ALA A 115 1.89 -13.31 -3.14
N ASN A 116 1.71 -12.27 -3.99
CA ASN A 116 0.71 -11.23 -3.77
C ASN A 116 -0.69 -11.66 -4.21
N LEU A 117 -1.70 -11.22 -3.46
CA LEU A 117 -3.10 -11.45 -3.78
C LEU A 117 -3.61 -10.33 -4.69
N ARG A 118 -4.23 -10.72 -5.79
CA ARG A 118 -4.83 -9.82 -6.78
C ARG A 118 -6.30 -10.20 -6.94
N THR A 119 -7.18 -9.42 -6.34
CA THR A 119 -8.63 -9.58 -6.52
C THR A 119 -9.03 -8.68 -7.68
N GLY A 120 -9.15 -9.25 -8.88
CA GLY A 120 -9.50 -8.51 -10.10
C GLY A 120 -8.41 -7.60 -10.68
N ALA A 121 -7.43 -7.18 -9.89
CA ALA A 121 -6.21 -6.52 -10.35
C ALA A 121 -5.38 -7.44 -11.27
N ARG A 122 -4.63 -6.87 -12.20
CA ARG A 122 -3.90 -7.64 -13.24
C ARG A 122 -2.47 -7.17 -13.40
N VAL A 123 -1.57 -8.11 -13.71
CA VAL A 123 -0.21 -7.80 -14.13
C VAL A 123 -0.25 -7.29 -15.56
N ILE A 124 0.50 -6.22 -15.80
CA ILE A 124 0.64 -5.53 -17.08
C ILE A 124 2.13 -5.40 -17.35
N GLU A 125 2.56 -5.85 -18.53
CA GLU A 125 3.93 -5.67 -19.00
C GLU A 125 4.29 -4.19 -19.09
N CYS A 126 5.45 -3.82 -18.60
CA CYS A 126 5.94 -2.46 -18.55
C CYS A 126 7.46 -2.45 -18.62
N ALA A 127 7.99 -2.24 -19.83
CA ALA A 127 9.43 -2.28 -20.08
C ALA A 127 10.23 -1.21 -19.31
N SER A 128 9.60 -0.09 -18.96
CA SER A 128 10.19 0.99 -18.16
C SER A 128 10.06 0.78 -16.65
N CYS A 129 9.22 -0.15 -16.22
CA CYS A 129 9.00 -0.46 -14.82
C CYS A 129 10.12 -1.37 -14.30
N ARG A 130 10.44 -1.25 -13.01
CA ARG A 130 11.36 -2.20 -12.37
C ARG A 130 10.75 -3.60 -12.49
N GLY A 131 11.57 -4.62 -12.74
CA GLY A 131 11.07 -5.99 -12.91
C GLY A 131 10.19 -6.22 -14.16
N GLY A 132 10.11 -5.25 -15.08
CA GLY A 132 9.44 -5.39 -16.38
C GLY A 132 7.91 -5.41 -16.34
N SER A 133 7.28 -5.22 -15.17
CA SER A 133 5.83 -5.32 -15.03
C SER A 133 5.30 -4.48 -13.87
N ARG A 134 4.02 -4.16 -13.93
CA ARG A 134 3.27 -3.47 -12.87
C ARG A 134 1.90 -4.13 -12.69
N VAL A 135 1.22 -3.81 -11.62
CA VAL A 135 -0.15 -4.27 -11.37
C VAL A 135 -1.12 -3.11 -11.51
N GLY A 136 -2.08 -3.27 -12.42
CA GLY A 136 -3.15 -2.30 -12.64
C GLY A 136 -4.54 -2.89 -12.50
N TYR A 137 -5.53 -2.15 -13.00
CA TYR A 137 -6.96 -2.45 -12.81
C TYR A 137 -7.38 -2.47 -11.34
N ILE A 138 -6.70 -1.67 -10.51
CA ILE A 138 -7.02 -1.50 -9.09
C ILE A 138 -8.13 -0.44 -8.98
N GLY A 139 -9.19 -0.74 -8.24
CA GLY A 139 -10.33 0.15 -8.08
C GLY A 139 -11.69 -0.52 -8.23
N GLY A 140 -12.74 0.13 -7.75
CA GLY A 140 -14.06 -0.46 -7.61
C GLY A 140 -13.99 -1.71 -6.72
N PRO A 141 -14.42 -2.90 -7.19
CA PRO A 141 -14.29 -4.14 -6.43
C PRO A 141 -12.86 -4.72 -6.44
N ASN A 142 -11.97 -4.19 -7.27
CA ASN A 142 -10.65 -4.75 -7.47
C ASN A 142 -9.61 -4.16 -6.50
N LEU A 143 -8.74 -5.00 -5.97
CA LEU A 143 -7.64 -4.57 -5.10
C LEU A 143 -6.38 -5.42 -5.32
N LEU A 144 -5.24 -4.83 -4.98
CA LEU A 144 -3.96 -5.51 -4.83
C LEU A 144 -3.62 -5.60 -3.35
N ALA A 145 -3.24 -6.78 -2.86
CA ALA A 145 -2.71 -6.97 -1.52
C ALA A 145 -1.29 -7.55 -1.63
N VAL A 146 -0.30 -6.74 -1.24
CA VAL A 146 1.12 -7.10 -1.27
C VAL A 146 1.52 -7.72 0.06
N ARG A 147 2.18 -8.89 0.01
CA ARG A 147 2.68 -9.58 1.21
C ARG A 147 4.04 -9.02 1.59
N VAL A 148 4.14 -8.46 2.79
CA VAL A 148 5.42 -8.15 3.43
C VAL A 148 5.69 -9.25 4.45
N ALA A 149 6.69 -10.08 4.19
CA ALA A 149 7.01 -11.24 5.01
C ALA A 149 8.08 -10.93 6.05
N ALA A 150 8.05 -11.65 7.17
CA ALA A 150 9.15 -11.71 8.13
C ALA A 150 9.65 -10.33 8.62
N VAL A 151 8.73 -9.41 8.93
CA VAL A 151 9.08 -8.14 9.58
C VAL A 151 9.68 -8.43 10.96
N PRO A 152 10.97 -8.14 11.24
CA PRO A 152 11.63 -8.51 12.49
C PRO A 152 11.01 -7.89 13.74
N THR A 153 10.60 -6.62 13.65
CA THR A 153 10.10 -5.86 14.80
C THR A 153 8.93 -5.01 14.35
N ALA A 154 7.87 -4.97 15.15
CA ALA A 154 6.73 -4.10 14.92
C ALA A 154 7.16 -2.63 15.03
N GLY A 155 6.52 -1.75 14.25
CA GLY A 155 6.75 -0.31 14.36
C GLY A 155 6.17 0.48 13.20
N THR A 156 6.20 1.80 13.36
CA THR A 156 5.94 2.74 12.26
C THR A 156 7.12 2.73 11.30
N ARG A 157 6.84 2.66 10.01
CA ARG A 157 7.80 2.53 8.92
C ARG A 157 7.39 3.41 7.76
N THR A 158 8.39 3.84 7.01
CA THR A 158 8.16 4.53 5.75
C THR A 158 7.86 3.50 4.67
N LEU A 159 6.65 3.56 4.14
CA LEU A 159 6.25 2.82 2.94
C LEU A 159 6.45 3.72 1.73
N THR A 160 7.43 3.36 0.91
CA THR A 160 7.64 3.95 -0.42
C THR A 160 6.90 3.12 -1.44
N ILE A 161 6.16 3.79 -2.33
CA ILE A 161 5.36 3.16 -3.38
C ILE A 161 5.80 3.74 -4.72
N VAL A 162 6.19 2.86 -5.64
CA VAL A 162 6.46 3.18 -7.03
C VAL A 162 5.20 2.87 -7.85
N TYR A 163 4.69 3.86 -8.57
CA TYR A 163 3.40 3.78 -9.24
C TYR A 163 3.37 4.54 -10.56
N GLU A 164 2.38 4.24 -11.40
CA GLU A 164 2.15 4.89 -12.67
C GLU A 164 0.69 5.35 -12.80
N THR A 165 0.48 6.55 -13.33
CA THR A 165 -0.85 7.02 -13.73
C THR A 165 -0.77 8.13 -14.77
N GLU A 166 -1.69 8.12 -15.73
CA GLU A 166 -1.85 9.15 -16.77
C GLU A 166 -2.59 10.40 -16.27
N GLU A 167 -3.50 10.22 -15.32
CA GLU A 167 -4.28 11.30 -14.72
C GLU A 167 -4.16 11.23 -13.20
N PRO A 168 -4.45 12.32 -12.45
CA PRO A 168 -4.53 12.25 -11.01
C PRO A 168 -5.53 11.21 -10.54
N ARG A 169 -5.08 10.26 -9.72
CA ARG A 169 -5.92 9.18 -9.17
C ARG A 169 -5.80 9.13 -7.65
N THR A 170 -6.86 8.64 -7.02
CA THR A 170 -6.87 8.39 -5.57
C THR A 170 -6.36 6.97 -5.30
N LEU A 171 -5.42 6.85 -4.37
CA LEU A 171 -4.93 5.59 -3.83
C LEU A 171 -5.31 5.48 -2.36
N LYS A 172 -5.99 4.40 -1.98
CA LYS A 172 -6.22 4.03 -0.58
C LYS A 172 -5.29 2.89 -0.19
N VAL A 173 -4.65 3.01 0.96
CA VAL A 173 -3.66 2.07 1.49
C VAL A 173 -4.07 1.63 2.90
N ALA A 174 -4.07 0.33 3.17
CA ALA A 174 -4.32 -0.21 4.51
C ALA A 174 -3.37 -1.37 4.81
N VAL A 175 -2.75 -1.37 5.98
CA VAL A 175 -1.94 -2.50 6.47
C VAL A 175 -2.83 -3.40 7.32
N ASN A 176 -2.98 -4.66 6.91
CA ASN A 176 -3.93 -5.62 7.49
C ASN A 176 -5.32 -4.97 7.61
N ASP A 177 -5.94 -5.00 8.79
CA ASP A 177 -7.21 -4.36 9.11
C ASP A 177 -7.05 -2.96 9.75
N GLY A 178 -5.87 -2.36 9.61
CA GLY A 178 -5.56 -1.04 10.14
C GLY A 178 -6.27 0.11 9.41
N THR A 179 -6.08 1.32 9.96
CA THR A 179 -6.67 2.56 9.42
C THR A 179 -6.25 2.78 7.96
N THR A 180 -7.24 3.03 7.11
CA THR A 180 -7.00 3.36 5.71
C THR A 180 -6.42 4.76 5.57
N GLN A 181 -5.30 4.88 4.86
CA GLN A 181 -4.73 6.15 4.44
C GLN A 181 -5.07 6.43 2.99
N THR A 182 -5.50 7.66 2.69
CA THR A 182 -5.84 8.08 1.32
C THR A 182 -4.79 9.06 0.80
N ARG A 183 -4.40 8.92 -0.47
CA ARG A 183 -3.51 9.83 -1.19
C ARG A 183 -4.12 10.19 -2.54
N GLN A 184 -4.10 11.48 -2.87
CA GLN A 184 -4.28 11.91 -4.26
C GLN A 184 -2.91 11.96 -4.91
N LEU A 185 -2.74 11.20 -5.98
CA LEU A 185 -1.47 11.00 -6.64
C LEU A 185 -1.57 11.45 -8.08
N ALA A 186 -0.77 12.45 -8.44
CA ALA A 186 -0.46 12.76 -9.82
C ALA A 186 0.80 11.97 -10.20
N GLY A 187 0.71 11.14 -11.24
CA GLY A 187 1.86 10.49 -11.84
C GLY A 187 2.64 11.46 -12.73
N ALA A 188 3.52 10.91 -13.56
CA ALA A 188 4.21 11.67 -14.61
C ALA A 188 3.36 11.87 -15.88
N ALA A 189 2.02 11.90 -15.71
CA ALA A 189 1.04 11.93 -16.80
C ALA A 189 1.27 10.84 -17.86
N SER A 190 1.75 9.67 -17.43
CA SER A 190 2.15 8.56 -18.30
C SER A 190 2.12 7.24 -17.55
N LEU A 191 1.60 6.20 -18.21
CA LEU A 191 1.66 4.81 -17.72
C LEU A 191 3.03 4.14 -17.94
N LEU A 192 3.98 4.86 -18.56
CA LEU A 192 5.32 4.39 -18.86
C LEU A 192 6.40 5.05 -18.01
N ILE A 193 6.06 6.05 -17.19
CA ILE A 193 7.03 6.77 -16.37
C ILE A 193 6.66 6.56 -14.90
N PRO A 194 7.42 5.72 -14.17
CA PRO A 194 7.22 5.52 -12.75
C PRO A 194 7.37 6.83 -11.96
N ALA A 195 6.46 7.04 -11.02
CA ALA A 195 6.49 8.06 -9.99
C ALA A 195 6.58 7.42 -8.61
N THR A 196 6.93 8.20 -7.58
CA THR A 196 7.10 7.70 -6.22
C THR A 196 6.28 8.52 -5.23
N THR A 197 5.71 7.86 -4.23
CA THR A 197 5.11 8.50 -3.06
C THR A 197 5.52 7.75 -1.80
N THR A 198 5.48 8.45 -0.66
CA THR A 198 5.81 7.88 0.64
C THR A 198 4.69 8.13 1.64
N LEU A 199 4.50 7.18 2.57
CA LEU A 199 3.63 7.36 3.71
C LEU A 199 4.10 6.53 4.90
N GLU A 200 3.85 7.04 6.11
CA GLU A 200 4.13 6.33 7.35
C GLU A 200 3.02 5.32 7.65
N VAL A 201 3.38 4.05 7.87
CA VAL A 201 2.46 2.97 8.23
C VAL A 201 2.95 2.24 9.47
N PHE A 202 2.04 1.83 10.33
CA PHE A 202 2.36 0.88 11.38
C PHE A 202 2.32 -0.54 10.81
N VAL A 203 3.41 -1.30 10.96
CA VAL A 203 3.51 -2.70 10.53
C VAL A 203 3.85 -3.56 11.74
N PRO A 204 3.06 -4.60 12.05
CA PRO A 204 3.41 -5.55 13.12
C PRO A 204 4.63 -6.41 12.74
N ALA A 205 5.24 -7.05 13.74
CA ALA A 205 6.25 -8.07 13.48
C ALA A 205 5.60 -9.31 12.83
N GLY A 206 6.38 -10.04 12.03
CA GLY A 206 5.90 -11.17 11.25
C GLY A 206 5.39 -10.77 9.88
N ASP A 207 4.37 -11.46 9.39
CA ASP A 207 3.81 -11.22 8.07
C ASP A 207 2.72 -10.14 8.12
N SER A 208 2.61 -9.34 7.06
CA SER A 208 1.56 -8.35 6.90
C SER A 208 1.13 -8.21 5.45
N TRP A 209 -0.11 -7.81 5.26
CA TRP A 209 -0.69 -7.51 3.96
C TRP A 209 -0.90 -6.01 3.82
N ILE A 210 -0.26 -5.41 2.81
CA ILE A 210 -0.49 -4.01 2.46
C ILE A 210 -1.46 -3.98 1.29
N ARG A 211 -2.67 -3.50 1.55
CA ARG A 211 -3.77 -3.44 0.58
C ARG A 211 -3.80 -2.09 -0.11
N PHE A 212 -3.88 -2.12 -1.43
CA PHE A 212 -4.01 -0.98 -2.34
C PHE A 212 -5.35 -1.08 -3.06
N PHE A 213 -6.19 -0.06 -2.93
CA PHE A 213 -7.55 -0.06 -3.45
C PHE A 213 -8.08 1.36 -3.70
N ASN A 214 -9.23 1.45 -4.35
CA ASN A 214 -10.04 2.66 -4.44
C ASN A 214 -11.48 2.26 -4.75
N ASP A 215 -12.33 2.18 -3.74
CA ASP A 215 -13.75 1.79 -3.87
C ASP A 215 -14.61 2.81 -4.65
N THR A 216 -14.09 4.01 -4.88
CA THR A 216 -14.82 5.12 -5.55
C THR A 216 -14.30 5.46 -6.95
N GLY A 217 -13.29 4.73 -7.46
CA GLY A 217 -12.70 4.99 -8.77
C GLY A 217 -11.50 4.08 -9.05
N SER A 218 -10.75 4.31 -10.13
CA SER A 218 -9.50 3.56 -10.33
C SER A 218 -8.33 4.21 -9.58
N ALA A 219 -7.49 3.38 -8.97
CA ALA A 219 -6.23 3.78 -8.37
C ALA A 219 -5.11 3.82 -9.43
N PRO A 220 -3.97 4.45 -9.13
CA PRO A 220 -2.75 4.26 -9.92
C PRO A 220 -2.36 2.79 -10.02
N ASP A 221 -1.61 2.46 -11.07
CA ASP A 221 -0.99 1.16 -11.20
C ASP A 221 0.26 1.12 -10.32
N ILE A 222 0.57 -0.03 -9.71
CA ILE A 222 1.65 -0.18 -8.73
C ILE A 222 2.75 -1.07 -9.31
N ASN A 223 3.99 -0.62 -9.29
CA ASN A 223 5.15 -1.40 -9.74
C ASN A 223 5.87 -2.12 -8.59
N GLU A 224 6.13 -1.39 -7.51
CA GLU A 224 6.95 -1.87 -6.40
C GLU A 224 6.63 -1.11 -5.10
N ILE A 225 6.85 -1.78 -3.97
CA ILE A 225 6.90 -1.12 -2.67
C ILE A 225 8.25 -1.36 -1.98
N VAL A 226 8.68 -0.39 -1.18
CA VAL A 226 9.82 -0.51 -0.28
C VAL A 226 9.39 -0.08 1.10
N LEU A 227 9.53 -0.96 2.08
CA LEU A 227 9.34 -0.66 3.50
C LEU A 227 10.70 -0.41 4.14
N SER A 228 10.88 0.72 4.83
CA SER A 228 12.13 1.08 5.54
C SER A 228 11.90 1.64 6.93
#